data_AF-A0A7Y7VRN9-F1
#
_entry.id   AF-A0A7Y7VRN9-F1
#
_cell.length_a   1.000
_cell.length_b   1.000
_cell.length_c   1.000
_cell.angle_alpha   90.00
_cell.angle_beta   90.00
_cell.angle_gamma   90.00
#
_symmetry.space_group_name_H-M   'P 1'
#
loop_
_entity.id
_entity.type
_entity.pdbx_description
1 polymer ?
#
loop_
_entity_poly.entity_id
_entity_poly.type
_entity_poly.pdbx_seq_one_letter_code
_entity_poly.pdbx_strand_id
1 'polypeptide(L)'
;MAQMKVERINVTLHPDSVAGLDELCEEVRAASTDYFGRIGRSTVIAALTEVLIENKHQFEASAVQDNASLKAEIKRVLKNAEA
;
A
#
# COMPACT_ATOMS: atom_id res chain seq x y z
N MET A 1 -25.82 -18.02 -11.09
CA MET A 1 -25.00 -17.03 -10.38
C MET A 1 -23.59 -17.58 -10.31
N ALA A 2 -22.62 -16.99 -11.02
CA ALA A 2 -21.25 -17.49 -11.06
C ALA A 2 -20.50 -17.03 -9.80
N GLN A 3 -19.94 -17.98 -9.04
CA GLN A 3 -19.04 -17.66 -7.91
C GLN A 3 -17.76 -17.04 -8.47
N MET A 4 -17.53 -15.76 -8.14
CA MET A 4 -16.28 -15.08 -8.46
C MET A 4 -15.17 -15.70 -7.60
N LYS A 5 -14.25 -16.41 -8.24
CA LYS A 5 -13.13 -17.08 -7.58
C LYS A 5 -12.11 -16.00 -7.17
N VAL A 6 -12.18 -15.55 -5.92
CA VAL A 6 -11.21 -14.58 -5.37
C VAL A 6 -9.90 -15.32 -5.17
N GLU A 7 -8.96 -15.13 -6.10
CA GLU A 7 -7.59 -15.63 -5.97
C GLU A 7 -6.89 -14.84 -4.87
N ARG A 8 -6.64 -15.50 -3.73
CA ARG A 8 -5.86 -14.91 -2.64
C ARG A 8 -4.39 -14.95 -3.02
N ILE A 9 -3.83 -13.79 -3.35
CA ILE A 9 -2.41 -13.64 -3.59
C ILE A 9 -1.72 -13.40 -2.24
N ASN A 10 -0.90 -14.35 -1.81
CA ASN A 10 -0.03 -14.16 -0.65
C ASN A 10 1.20 -13.39 -1.12
N VAL A 11 1.26 -12.09 -0.78
CA VAL A 11 2.43 -11.25 -1.03
C VAL A 11 3.36 -11.35 0.17
N THR A 12 4.52 -12.00 -0.02
CA THR A 12 5.58 -12.02 0.99
C THR A 12 6.41 -10.76 0.85
N LEU A 13 6.28 -9.84 1.81
CA LEU A 13 7.11 -8.64 1.88
C LEU A 13 8.49 -9.01 2.45
N HIS A 14 9.57 -8.45 1.88
CA HIS A 14 10.90 -8.60 2.45
C HIS A 14 10.93 -7.94 3.85
N PRO A 15 11.61 -8.51 4.86
CA PRO A 15 11.63 -7.95 6.21
C PRO A 15 12.10 -6.49 6.25
N ASP A 16 13.02 -6.11 5.36
CA ASP A 16 13.44 -4.72 5.23
C ASP A 16 12.32 -3.83 4.68
N SER A 17 11.50 -4.33 3.74
CA SER A 17 10.37 -3.59 3.14
C SER A 17 9.33 -3.13 4.17
N VAL A 18 9.30 -3.76 5.34
CA VAL A 18 8.42 -3.40 6.45
C VAL A 18 8.76 -2.02 7.03
N ALA A 19 10.04 -1.63 7.06
CA ALA A 19 10.46 -0.36 7.64
C ALA A 19 9.96 0.86 6.84
N GLY A 20 10.02 0.79 5.50
CA GLY A 20 9.50 1.86 4.63
C GLY A 20 7.96 1.91 4.62
N LEU A 21 7.33 0.75 4.82
CA LEU A 21 5.88 0.64 4.95
C LEU A 21 5.37 1.25 6.26
N ASP A 22 6.15 1.13 7.34
CA ASP A 22 5.78 1.65 8.66
C ASP A 22 5.68 3.17 8.69
N GLU A 23 6.65 3.87 8.11
CA GLU A 23 6.56 5.33 7.99
C GLU A 23 5.35 5.75 7.16
N LEU A 24 5.06 5.06 6.05
CA LEU A 24 3.90 5.35 5.23
C LEU A 24 2.59 5.08 5.98
N CYS A 25 2.54 4.01 6.77
CA CYS A 25 1.38 3.68 7.59
C CYS A 25 1.15 4.73 8.68
N GLU A 26 2.21 5.22 9.32
CA GLU A 26 2.09 6.31 10.30
C GLU A 26 1.70 7.64 9.64
N GLU A 27 2.22 7.96 8.45
CA GLU A 27 1.79 9.14 7.66
C GLU A 27 0.28 9.08 7.34
N VAL A 28 -0.21 7.95 6.82
CA VAL A 28 -1.64 7.76 6.50
C VAL A 28 -2.48 7.74 7.77
N ARG A 29 -2.02 7.07 8.82
CA ARG A 29 -2.71 7.05 10.10
C ARG A 29 -2.83 8.45 10.70
N ALA A 30 -1.76 9.24 10.66
CA ALA A 30 -1.77 10.63 11.12
C ALA A 30 -2.79 11.46 10.32
N ALA A 31 -2.77 11.37 8.99
CA ALA A 31 -3.72 12.07 8.12
C ALA A 31 -5.19 11.64 8.37
N SER A 32 -5.42 10.37 8.66
CA SER A 32 -6.78 9.84 8.87
C SER A 32 -7.28 9.99 10.30
N THR A 33 -6.42 10.35 11.26
CA THR A 33 -6.80 10.49 12.68
C THR A 33 -7.83 11.59 12.89
N ASP A 34 -7.74 12.66 12.09
CA ASP A 34 -8.67 13.79 12.15
C ASP A 34 -10.07 13.44 11.59
N TYR A 35 -10.17 12.42 10.73
CA TYR A 35 -11.43 12.04 10.05
C TYR A 35 -12.11 10.80 10.63
N PHE A 36 -11.34 9.80 11.07
CA PHE A 36 -11.86 8.48 11.49
C PHE A 36 -11.44 8.08 12.91
N GLY A 37 -10.69 8.91 13.62
CA GLY A 37 -10.08 8.54 14.90
C GLY A 37 -8.89 7.59 14.74
N ARG A 38 -8.53 6.86 15.80
CA ARG A 38 -7.29 6.06 15.84
C ARG A 38 -7.41 4.80 14.97
N ILE A 39 -6.97 4.87 13.72
CA ILE A 39 -6.93 3.72 12.81
C ILE A 39 -5.79 2.76 13.20
N GLY A 40 -6.07 1.46 13.20
CA GLY A 40 -5.05 0.42 13.43
C GLY A 40 -4.09 0.28 12.25
N ARG A 41 -2.80 0.02 12.52
CA ARG A 41 -1.77 -0.19 11.49
C ARG A 41 -2.18 -1.26 10.46
N SER A 42 -2.81 -2.35 10.91
CA SER A 42 -3.33 -3.41 10.03
C SER A 42 -4.39 -2.92 9.04
N THR A 43 -5.28 -2.02 9.47
CA THR A 43 -6.31 -1.42 8.60
C THR A 43 -5.68 -0.51 7.56
N VAL A 44 -4.68 0.28 7.93
CA VAL A 44 -3.94 1.15 7.01
C VAL A 44 -3.18 0.32 5.96
N ILE A 45 -2.50 -0.75 6.39
CA ILE A 45 -1.82 -1.68 5.48
C ILE A 45 -2.82 -2.32 4.51
N ALA A 46 -3.98 -2.76 5.00
CA ALA A 46 -5.01 -3.38 4.17
C ALA A 46 -5.52 -2.40 3.08
N ALA A 47 -5.87 -1.17 3.47
CA ALA A 47 -6.33 -0.15 2.53
C ALA A 47 -5.25 0.23 1.50
N LEU A 48 -4.00 0.45 1.94
CA LEU A 48 -2.88 0.72 1.04
C LEU A 48 -2.64 -0.43 0.05
N THR A 49 -2.76 -1.67 0.54
CA THR A 49 -2.61 -2.87 -0.31
C THR A 49 -3.72 -2.97 -1.34
N GLU A 50 -4.98 -2.70 -0.97
CA GLU A 50 -6.11 -2.69 -1.90
C GLU A 50 -5.90 -1.64 -3.01
N VAL A 51 -5.54 -0.41 -2.65
CA VAL A 51 -5.28 0.66 -3.63
C VAL A 51 -4.12 0.30 -4.57
N LEU A 52 -3.05 -0.32 -4.04
CA LEU A 52 -1.92 -0.79 -4.87
C LEU A 52 -2.33 -1.93 -5.80
N ILE A 53 -3.21 -2.83 -5.39
CA ILE A 53 -3.74 -3.90 -6.24
C ILE A 53 -4.60 -3.32 -7.37
N GLU A 54 -5.46 -2.35 -7.07
CA GLU A 54 -6.30 -1.66 -8.05
C GLU A 54 -5.44 -0.92 -9.10
N ASN A 55 -4.34 -0.33 -8.65
CA ASN A 55 -3.41 0.43 -9.49
C ASN A 55 -2.16 -0.36 -9.90
N LYS A 56 -2.20 -1.69 -9.86
CA LYS A 56 -1.03 -2.55 -10.15
C LYS A 56 -0.37 -2.30 -11.50
N HIS A 57 -1.14 -1.79 -12.48
CA HIS A 57 -0.68 -1.48 -13.83
C HIS A 57 0.23 -0.25 -13.85
N GLN A 58 0.15 0.59 -12.82
CA GLN A 58 1.01 1.76 -12.65
C GLN A 58 2.27 1.42 -11.86
N PHE A 59 2.31 0.29 -11.16
CA PHE A 59 3.45 -0.10 -10.31
C PHE A 59 4.64 -0.59 -11.15
N GLU A 60 5.77 0.09 -11.03
CA GLU A 60 7.01 -0.20 -11.74
C GLU A 60 7.98 -0.95 -10.83
N ALA A 61 7.91 -2.28 -10.85
CA ALA A 61 8.80 -3.14 -10.04
C ALA A 61 10.30 -2.89 -10.31
N SER A 62 10.67 -2.47 -11.52
CA SER A 62 12.05 -2.12 -11.88
C SER A 62 12.59 -0.87 -11.18
N ALA A 63 11.69 -0.01 -10.67
CA ALA A 63 12.05 1.19 -9.93
C ALA A 63 12.32 0.92 -8.44
N VAL A 64 12.04 -0.30 -7.95
CA VAL A 64 12.17 -0.68 -6.53
C VAL A 64 13.44 -1.51 -6.32
N GLN A 65 14.40 -0.96 -5.58
CA GLN A 65 15.67 -1.61 -5.24
C GLN A 65 15.89 -1.75 -3.74
N ASP A 66 15.17 -0.96 -2.95
CA ASP A 66 15.27 -0.86 -1.49
C ASP A 66 13.96 -0.31 -0.90
N ASN A 67 13.94 -0.08 0.41
CA ASN A 67 12.75 0.39 1.10
C ASN A 67 12.37 1.83 0.75
N ALA A 68 13.38 2.67 0.47
CA ALA A 68 13.17 4.07 0.16
C ALA A 68 12.52 4.21 -1.23
N SER A 69 12.99 3.44 -2.20
CA SER A 69 12.42 3.34 -3.55
C SER A 69 11.06 2.67 -3.55
N LEU A 70 10.81 1.64 -2.70
CA LEU A 70 9.46 1.09 -2.51
C LEU A 70 8.48 2.15 -1.99
N LYS A 71 8.86 2.93 -0.98
CA LYS A 71 8.04 4.02 -0.44
C LYS A 71 7.78 5.09 -1.50
N ALA A 72 8.80 5.48 -2.26
CA ALA A 72 8.68 6.48 -3.33
C ALA A 72 7.73 6.01 -4.43
N GLU A 73 7.83 4.74 -4.81
CA GLU A 73 7.00 4.13 -5.84
C GLU A 73 5.54 4.01 -5.41
N ILE A 74 5.28 3.57 -4.18
CA ILE A 74 3.93 3.56 -3.61
C ILE A 74 3.34 4.97 -3.62
N LYS A 75 4.10 5.99 -3.19
CA LYS A 75 3.64 7.39 -3.24
C LYS A 75 3.34 7.87 -4.67
N ARG A 76 4.11 7.43 -5.66
CA ARG A 76 3.88 7.76 -7.08
C ARG A 76 2.58 7.14 -7.59
N VAL A 77 2.37 5.85 -7.32
CA VAL A 77 1.13 5.14 -7.69
C VAL A 77 -0.08 5.80 -7.02
N LEU A 78 0.00 6.13 -5.72
CA LEU A 78 -1.09 6.80 -5.01
C LEU A 78 -1.43 8.18 -5.60
N LYS A 79 -0.43 8.99 -6.00
CA LYS A 79 -0.66 10.28 -6.66
C LYS A 79 -1.32 10.15 -8.02
N ASN A 80 -0.98 9.11 -8.77
CA ASN A 80 -1.50 8.86 -10.11
C ASN A 80 -2.85 8.13 -10.09
N ALA A 81 -3.22 7.51 -8.96
CA ALA A 81 -4.53 6.89 -8.77
C ALA A 81 -5.67 7.93 -8.63
N GLU A 82 -5.35 9.17 -8.25
CA GLU A 82 -6.30 10.28 -8.14
C GLU A 82 -6.51 11.06 -9.47
N ALA A 83 -5.74 10.75 -10.51
CA ALA A 83 -5.74 11.44 -11.81
C ALA A 83 -6.60 10.72 -12.87
#